data_AF-A0A177KHF1-F1
#
_entry.id   AF-A0A177KHF1-F1
#
_cell.length_a   1.000
_cell.length_b   1.000
_cell.length_c   1.000
_cell.angle_alpha   90.00
_cell.angle_beta   90.00
_cell.angle_gamma   90.00
#
_symmetry.space_group_name_H-M   'P 1'
#
loop_
_entity.id
_entity.type
_entity.pdbx_description
1 polymer ?
#
loop_
_entity_poly.entity_id
_entity_poly.type
_entity_poly.pdbx_seq_one_letter_code
_entity_poly.pdbx_strand_id
1 'polypeptide(L)' 'MIRFSLVKEWPWTEIIIPLAILVISIWLFMKLAGKVFKIGILMYGKNATPKEIWKWVWS' A
#
# COMPACT_ATOMS: atom_id res chain seq x y z
N MET A 1 33.76 -5.57 0.66
CA MET A 1 32.89 -6.72 0.37
C MET A 1 32.99 -7.76 1.49
N ILE A 2 32.61 -7.42 2.74
CA ILE A 2 32.75 -8.31 3.92
C ILE A 2 31.49 -8.25 4.80
N ARG A 3 30.29 -8.31 4.22
CA ARG A 3 29.02 -8.28 4.98
C ARG A 3 28.09 -9.46 4.68
N PHE A 4 28.61 -10.53 4.10
CA PHE A 4 27.86 -11.76 3.86
C PHE A 4 28.46 -13.00 4.54
N SER A 5 29.69 -12.92 5.07
CA SER A 5 30.41 -14.10 5.57
C SER A 5 30.28 -14.36 7.08
N LEU A 6 29.58 -13.50 7.83
CA LEU A 6 29.42 -13.62 9.30
C LEU A 6 28.04 -14.12 9.74
N VAL A 7 27.09 -14.28 8.82
CA VAL A 7 25.74 -14.75 9.16
C VAL A 7 25.74 -16.27 9.08
N LYS A 8 25.86 -16.92 10.24
CA LYS A 8 25.93 -18.37 10.42
C LYS A 8 24.61 -19.09 10.09
N GLU A 9 23.52 -18.33 10.01
CA GLU A 9 22.17 -18.78 9.68
C GLU A 9 21.62 -17.93 8.52
N TRP A 10 20.96 -18.55 7.55
CA TRP A 10 20.42 -17.78 6.42
C TRP A 10 19.34 -16.80 6.92
N PRO A 11 19.46 -15.49 6.63
CA PRO A 11 18.59 -14.45 7.21
C PRO A 11 17.24 -14.38 6.50
N TRP A 12 16.50 -15.50 6.48
CA TRP A 12 15.16 -15.59 5.86
C TRP A 12 14.20 -14.54 6.44
N THR A 13 14.32 -14.24 7.74
CA THR A 13 13.52 -13.22 8.43
C THR A 13 13.77 -11.81 7.87
N GLU A 14 15.02 -11.45 7.56
CA GLU A 14 15.35 -10.16 6.94
C GLU A 14 14.78 -10.01 5.54
N ILE A 15 14.44 -11.10 4.86
CA ILE A 15 13.86 -11.09 3.51
C ILE A 15 12.33 -11.16 3.59
N ILE A 16 11.80 -12.08 4.39
CA ILE A 16 10.35 -12.34 4.49
C ILE A 16 9.62 -11.16 5.13
N ILE A 17 10.19 -10.53 6.15
CA ILE A 17 9.56 -9.40 6.84
C ILE A 17 9.32 -8.22 5.88
N PRO A 18 10.33 -7.66 5.18
CA PRO A 18 10.09 -6.55 4.26
C PRO A 18 9.23 -6.98 3.07
N LEU A 19 9.34 -8.22 2.59
CA LEU A 19 8.48 -8.72 1.51
C LEU A 19 7.01 -8.76 1.95
N ALA A 20 6.72 -9.26 3.15
CA ALA A 20 5.37 -9.27 3.71
C ALA A 20 4.83 -7.85 3.92
N ILE A 21 5.63 -6.94 4.47
CA ILE A 21 5.25 -5.52 4.65
C ILE A 21 4.94 -4.88 3.30
N LEU A 22 5.74 -5.15 2.28
CA LEU A 22 5.55 -4.61 0.93
C LEU A 22 4.23 -5.11 0.32
N VAL A 23 3.97 -6.42 0.39
CA VAL A 23 2.72 -7.01 -0.11
C VAL A 23 1.50 -6.47 0.63
N ILE A 24 1.56 -6.40 1.97
CA ILE A 24 0.47 -5.87 2.80
C ILE A 24 0.22 -4.40 2.48
N SER A 25 1.28 -3.61 2.30
CA SER A 25 1.18 -2.19 1.93
C SER A 25 0.48 -2.03 0.58
N ILE A 26 0.92 -2.77 -0.44
CA ILE A 26 0.30 -2.73 -1.77
C ILE A 26 -1.18 -3.13 -1.67
N TRP A 27 -1.50 -4.19 -0.95
CA TRP A 27 -2.87 -4.67 -0.79
C TRP A 27 -3.77 -3.63 -0.12
N LEU A 28 -3.27 -2.96 0.93
CA LEU A 28 -3.96 -1.89 1.62
C LEU A 28 -4.24 -0.72 0.66
N PHE A 29 -3.22 -0.22 -0.04
CA PHE A 29 -3.38 0.89 -0.99
C PHE A 29 -4.28 0.53 -2.17
N MET A 30 -4.22 -0.72 -2.67
CA MET A 30 -5.09 -1.20 -3.74
C MET A 30 -6.57 -1.17 -3.32
N LYS A 31 -6.88 -1.58 -2.09
CA LYS A 31 -8.26 -1.49 -1.56
C LYS A 31 -8.74 -0.05 -1.44
N LEU A 32 -7.89 0.86 -0.92
CA LEU A 32 -8.24 2.27 -0.79
C LEU A 32 -8.44 2.93 -2.16
N ALA A 33 -7.53 2.67 -3.10
CA ALA A 33 -7.60 3.21 -4.46
C ALA A 33 -8.85 2.71 -5.20
N GLY A 34 -9.21 1.44 -5.08
CA GLY A 34 -10.42 0.89 -5.69
C GLY A 34 -11.70 1.57 -5.16
N LYS A 35 -11.75 1.87 -3.85
CA LYS A 35 -12.87 2.57 -3.22
C LYS A 35 -13.00 4.00 -3.75
N VAL A 36 -11.88 4.73 -3.81
CA VAL A 36 -11.82 6.09 -4.36
C VAL A 36 -12.18 6.11 -5.84
N PHE A 37 -11.68 5.15 -6.64
CA PHE A 37 -11.95 5.08 -8.07
C PHE A 37 -13.43 4.84 -8.37
N LYS A 38 -14.07 3.92 -7.62
CA LYS A 38 -15.51 3.63 -7.77
C LYS A 38 -16.40 4.84 -7.50
N ILE A 39 -16.02 5.69 -6.52
CA ILE A 39 -16.78 6.89 -6.19
C ILE A 39 -16.41 8.05 -7.14
N GLY A 40 -15.14 8.15 -7.51
CA GLY A 40 -14.62 9.15 -8.44
C GLY A 40 -15.27 9.03 -9.83
N ILE A 41 -15.45 7.81 -10.35
CA ILE A 41 -16.12 7.61 -11.64
C ILE A 41 -17.61 7.97 -11.60
N LEU A 42 -18.25 7.92 -10.42
CA LEU A 42 -19.65 8.29 -10.25
C LEU A 42 -19.85 9.82 -10.17
N MET A 43 -18.77 10.59 -10.00
CA MET A 43 -18.86 12.03 -10.01
C MET A 43 -19.02 12.58 -11.42
N TYR A 44 -20.27 12.73 -11.84
CA TYR A 44 -20.63 13.45 -13.07
C TYR A 44 -20.32 14.94 -12.92
N GLY A 45 -19.13 15.36 -13.37
CA GLY A 45 -18.77 16.77 -13.54
C GLY A 45 -18.58 17.59 -12.26
N LYS A 46 -18.61 16.97 -11.07
CA LYS A 46 -18.30 17.66 -9.81
C LYS A 46 -16.79 17.66 -9.56
N ASN A 47 -16.23 18.83 -9.25
CA ASN A 47 -14.82 18.95 -8.86
C ASN A 47 -14.58 18.22 -7.52
N ALA A 48 -13.75 17.18 -7.53
CA ALA A 48 -13.38 16.45 -6.33
C ALA A 48 -12.55 17.36 -5.42
N THR A 49 -13.09 17.74 -4.26
CA THR A 49 -12.26 18.44 -3.27
C THR A 49 -11.42 17.42 -2.51
N PRO A 50 -10.14 17.68 -2.17
CA PRO A 50 -9.32 16.75 -1.39
C PRO A 50 -9.97 16.26 -0.09
N LYS A 51 -10.80 17.10 0.55
CA LYS A 51 -11.62 16.73 1.72
C LYS A 51 -12.62 15.62 1.42
N GLU A 52 -13.24 15.61 0.24
CA GLU A 52 -14.21 14.58 -0.15
C GLU A 52 -13.52 13.25 -0.47
N ILE A 53 -12.35 13.31 -1.11
CA ILE A 53 -11.53 12.12 -1.37
C ILE A 53 -11.15 11.44 -0.05
N TRP A 54 -10.73 12.22 0.96
CA TRP A 54 -10.43 11.68 2.29
C TRP A 54 -11.68 11.07 2.96
N LYS A 55 -12.86 11.67 2.78
CA LYS A 55 -14.12 11.09 3.25
C LYS A 55 -14.41 9.75 2.58
N TRP A 56 -14.13 9.59 1.29
CA TRP A 56 -14.35 8.32 0.57
C TRP A 56 -13.38 7.21 0.95
N VAL A 57 -12.15 7.57 1.34
CA VAL A 57 -11.17 6.61 1.88
C VAL A 57 -11.69 5.98 3.19
N TRP A 58 -12.40 6.76 4.02
CA TRP A 58 -12.92 6.35 5.33
C TRP A 58 -14.38 5.88 5.35
N SER A 59 -15.20 6.29 4.37
CA SER A 59 -16.62 5.91 4.22
C SER A 59 -16.71 4.60 3.44
#